data_AF-A0AAV7PY08-F1
#
_entry.id   AF-A0AAV7PY08-F1
#
_cell.length_a   1.000
_cell.length_b   1.000
_cell.length_c   1.000
_cell.angle_alpha   90.00
_cell.angle_beta   90.00
_cell.angle_gamma   90.00
#
_symmetry.space_group_name_H-M   'P 1'
#
loop_
_entity.id
_entity.type
_entity.pdbx_description
1 polymer ?
#
loop_
_entity_poly.entity_id
_entity_poly.type
_entity_poly.pdbx_seq_one_letter_code
_entity_poly.pdbx_strand_id
1 'polypeptide(L)'
;MAECRESGFTQAKLFIPSPEAFLAKTTKPEEAFSFTSNKSKGHKSVHCKHGKPDKFQTDQNCNTEPQVPKKRADIGYVTHAAFEELDKKKEPLMQEGARQMRRDKAVQEKIEKLETLKKREKLFLWHSFFLSEYYKTKTIPRGFRVLQSGVEHLQALPEINKQLCAVTNKCSFDLMLLTLERAIKEAEKLASLIALLEEALEKLVSPDHCAQIKRNIEAKVSTFEDNLTDTLKKKYQRDVGDYLANKVYSWKHEEEFRCVFPLSTSDFDCATKDRTISSGPVPTSTSPRMPEVKPHKKTRRGRRGQKKHAN
;
A
#
# COMPACT_ATOMS: atom_id res chain seq x y z
N MET A 1 -27.13 23.82 22.82
CA MET A 1 -26.15 22.71 22.71
C MET A 1 -24.78 23.15 23.20
N ALA A 2 -24.73 23.71 24.41
CA ALA A 2 -23.52 24.22 25.05
C ALA A 2 -23.63 23.83 26.51
N GLU A 3 -22.97 22.74 26.89
CA GLU A 3 -22.65 22.31 28.28
C GLU A 3 -22.20 20.85 28.20
N CYS A 4 -21.01 20.65 27.62
CA CYS A 4 -20.29 19.38 27.71
C CYS A 4 -18.87 19.59 27.17
N ARG A 5 -18.07 20.45 27.83
CA ARG A 5 -16.59 20.49 27.79
C ARG A 5 -16.06 21.72 28.51
N GLU A 6 -15.93 21.60 29.83
CA GLU A 6 -14.93 22.35 30.60
C GLU A 6 -14.03 21.34 31.29
N SER A 7 -13.05 20.84 30.56
CA SER A 7 -11.81 20.35 31.17
C SER A 7 -10.67 20.81 30.26
N GLY A 8 -9.84 21.69 30.81
CA GLY A 8 -8.78 22.39 30.10
C GLY A 8 -7.81 21.41 29.44
N PHE A 9 -7.92 21.29 28.12
CA PHE A 9 -6.94 20.56 27.32
C PHE A 9 -5.80 21.54 27.00
N THR A 10 -4.90 21.75 27.96
CA THR A 10 -3.64 22.45 27.72
C THR A 10 -2.87 21.69 26.64
N GLN A 11 -2.36 22.39 25.62
CA GLN A 11 -1.53 21.83 24.55
C GLN A 11 -0.22 21.27 25.12
N ALA A 12 -0.26 20.10 25.75
CA ALA A 12 0.92 19.33 26.05
C ALA A 12 1.55 18.95 24.71
N LYS A 13 2.84 19.29 24.56
CA LYS A 13 3.68 18.85 23.44
C LYS A 13 3.53 17.33 23.35
N LEU A 14 2.83 16.85 22.31
CA LEU A 14 2.56 15.43 22.09
C LEU A 14 3.90 14.70 21.93
N PHE A 15 4.43 14.21 23.03
CA PHE A 15 5.50 13.24 23.02
C PHE A 15 4.89 11.94 22.51
N ILE A 16 5.19 11.59 21.27
CA ILE A 16 4.72 10.37 20.62
C ILE A 16 5.74 9.29 21.02
N PRO A 17 5.46 8.40 21.99
CA PRO A 17 6.37 7.31 22.32
C PRO A 17 6.50 6.37 21.11
N SER A 18 7.67 5.73 20.96
CA SER A 18 7.89 4.73 19.91
C SER A 18 6.81 3.64 19.98
N PRO A 19 6.23 3.19 18.85
CA PRO A 19 5.24 2.10 18.80
C PRO A 19 5.74 0.82 19.49
N GLU A 20 7.04 0.58 19.46
CA GLU A 20 7.69 -0.58 20.09
C GLU A 20 7.55 -0.54 21.62
N ALA A 21 7.62 0.66 22.23
CA ALA A 21 7.42 0.85 23.66
C ALA A 21 5.95 0.65 24.08
N PHE A 22 5.00 0.77 23.13
CA PHE A 22 3.60 0.50 23.38
C PHE A 22 3.32 -1.01 23.44
N LEU A 23 3.87 -1.78 22.50
CA LEU A 23 3.76 -3.25 22.52
C LEU A 23 4.42 -3.88 23.74
N ALA A 24 5.56 -3.36 24.18
CA ALA A 24 6.26 -3.86 25.37
C ALA A 24 5.46 -3.70 26.68
N LYS A 25 4.41 -2.86 26.70
CA LYS A 25 3.57 -2.63 27.89
C LYS A 25 2.28 -3.46 27.89
N THR A 26 1.84 -3.97 26.74
CA THR A 26 0.59 -4.74 26.64
C THR A 26 0.77 -6.24 26.92
N THR A 27 2.01 -6.73 26.98
CA THR A 27 2.34 -8.11 27.39
C THR A 27 2.33 -8.27 28.91
N LYS A 28 1.21 -7.98 29.57
CA LYS A 28 0.90 -8.58 30.87
C LYS A 28 0.06 -9.84 30.65
N PRO A 29 0.43 -10.99 31.22
CA PRO A 29 -0.30 -12.23 31.02
C PRO A 29 -1.53 -12.26 31.93
N GLU A 30 -2.69 -11.80 31.42
CA GLU A 30 -3.97 -12.11 32.05
C GLU A 30 -4.92 -12.77 31.03
N GLU A 31 -5.29 -14.00 31.39
CA GLU A 31 -6.43 -14.81 30.98
C GLU A 31 -6.64 -15.11 29.48
N ALA A 32 -6.30 -16.36 29.14
CA ALA A 32 -6.44 -16.96 27.83
C ALA A 32 -7.90 -17.04 27.36
N PHE A 33 -8.27 -16.19 26.41
CA PHE A 33 -9.48 -16.36 25.62
C PHE A 33 -9.21 -17.37 24.49
N SER A 34 -9.54 -18.65 24.73
CA SER A 34 -9.38 -19.72 23.75
C SER A 34 -10.45 -19.61 22.66
N PHE A 35 -10.06 -19.21 21.45
CA PHE A 35 -10.93 -19.30 20.27
C PHE A 35 -10.46 -20.45 19.37
N THR A 36 -11.31 -21.47 19.24
CA THR A 36 -11.06 -22.64 18.38
C THR A 36 -11.17 -22.25 16.91
N SER A 37 -10.11 -22.51 16.15
CA SER A 37 -10.01 -22.21 14.72
C SER A 37 -10.63 -23.34 13.89
N ASN A 38 -11.67 -23.01 13.11
CA ASN A 38 -12.20 -23.90 12.08
C ASN A 38 -11.36 -23.81 10.79
N LYS A 39 -10.74 -24.95 10.45
CA LYS A 39 -10.10 -25.22 9.14
C LYS A 39 -11.16 -25.20 8.03
N SER A 40 -10.99 -24.34 7.03
CA SER A 40 -11.63 -24.51 5.72
C SER A 40 -10.58 -24.76 4.64
N LYS A 41 -10.87 -25.79 3.83
CA LYS A 41 -10.07 -26.31 2.72
C LYS A 41 -10.44 -25.58 1.42
N GLY A 42 -9.46 -25.46 0.54
CA GLY A 42 -9.62 -25.89 -0.85
C GLY A 42 -9.80 -24.81 -1.93
N HIS A 43 -8.97 -24.94 -2.98
CA HIS A 43 -9.16 -24.50 -4.37
C HIS A 43 -9.07 -22.98 -4.67
N LYS A 44 -8.55 -22.49 -5.81
CA LYS A 44 -8.15 -23.05 -7.11
C LYS A 44 -7.01 -22.19 -7.71
N SER A 45 -6.08 -22.84 -8.41
CA SER A 45 -5.03 -22.19 -9.22
C SER A 45 -5.63 -21.51 -10.45
N VAL A 46 -5.30 -20.22 -10.65
CA VAL A 46 -5.68 -19.45 -11.85
C VAL A 46 -4.44 -19.22 -12.70
N HIS A 47 -4.56 -19.63 -13.95
CA HIS A 47 -3.54 -19.63 -14.99
C HIS A 47 -3.35 -18.21 -15.54
N CYS A 48 -2.19 -17.59 -15.34
CA CYS A 48 -1.85 -16.29 -15.93
C CYS A 48 -1.33 -16.45 -17.37
N LYS A 49 -2.03 -15.82 -18.32
CA LYS A 49 -1.63 -15.73 -19.73
C LYS A 49 -0.46 -14.75 -19.88
N HIS A 50 0.51 -15.15 -20.69
CA HIS A 50 1.74 -14.43 -20.98
C HIS A 50 1.45 -13.17 -21.82
N GLY A 51 1.85 -12.00 -21.32
CA GLY A 51 1.93 -10.76 -22.08
C GLY A 51 3.21 -10.74 -22.92
N LYS A 52 3.07 -10.37 -24.20
CA LYS A 52 4.16 -10.26 -25.18
C LYS A 52 5.10 -9.11 -24.80
N PRO A 53 6.43 -9.24 -24.96
CA PRO A 53 7.33 -8.11 -24.87
C PRO A 53 7.29 -7.24 -26.14
N ASP A 54 7.27 -5.92 -25.91
CA ASP A 54 7.41 -4.88 -26.93
C ASP A 54 8.79 -4.90 -27.58
N LYS A 55 8.77 -4.65 -28.89
CA LYS A 55 9.94 -4.57 -29.75
C LYS A 55 10.69 -3.27 -29.47
N PHE A 56 11.87 -3.35 -28.86
CA PHE A 56 12.82 -2.24 -28.87
C PHE A 56 13.54 -2.20 -30.22
N GLN A 57 13.46 -1.04 -30.86
CA GLN A 57 14.22 -0.67 -32.06
C GLN A 57 15.70 -0.55 -31.69
N THR A 58 16.54 -1.35 -32.33
CA THR A 58 17.99 -1.15 -32.37
C THR A 58 18.29 -0.13 -33.45
N ASP A 59 18.76 1.04 -33.02
CA ASP A 59 19.32 2.04 -33.92
C ASP A 59 20.63 1.51 -34.52
N GLN A 60 20.64 1.53 -35.84
CA GLN A 60 21.79 1.33 -36.70
C GLN A 60 22.76 2.49 -36.49
N ASN A 61 24.03 2.25 -36.15
CA ASN A 61 25.10 3.06 -36.73
C ASN A 61 26.52 2.47 -36.62
N CYS A 62 27.31 2.81 -37.64
CA CYS A 62 28.77 2.77 -37.74
C CYS A 62 29.40 1.43 -38.18
N ASN A 63 29.21 1.13 -39.47
CA ASN A 63 30.21 0.42 -40.29
C ASN A 63 31.53 1.20 -40.27
N THR A 64 32.57 0.64 -39.67
CA THR A 64 33.96 0.95 -40.03
C THR A 64 34.67 -0.38 -40.22
N GLU A 65 34.88 -0.74 -41.47
CA GLU A 65 35.52 -1.98 -41.92
C GLU A 65 37.05 -1.81 -41.85
N PRO A 66 37.76 -2.49 -40.94
CA PRO A 66 39.21 -2.47 -40.96
C PRO A 66 39.72 -3.44 -42.02
N GLN A 67 40.45 -2.92 -43.02
CA GLN A 67 41.15 -3.74 -43.99
C GLN A 67 42.26 -4.54 -43.28
N VAL A 68 42.05 -5.85 -43.14
CA VAL A 68 43.04 -6.79 -42.59
C VAL A 68 43.92 -7.32 -43.73
N PRO A 69 45.26 -7.29 -43.60
CA PRO A 69 46.18 -7.83 -44.59
C PRO A 69 46.08 -9.36 -44.66
N LYS A 70 45.82 -9.87 -45.87
CA LYS A 70 45.79 -11.30 -46.22
C LYS A 70 47.19 -11.92 -46.10
N LYS A 71 47.56 -12.37 -44.89
CA LYS A 71 48.63 -13.36 -44.71
C LYS A 71 47.98 -14.73 -44.57
N ARG A 72 48.13 -15.53 -45.62
CA ARG A 72 47.64 -16.92 -45.73
C ARG A 72 48.55 -17.79 -44.86
N ALA A 73 48.27 -17.86 -43.56
CA ALA A 73 48.89 -18.84 -42.67
C ALA A 73 48.21 -20.19 -42.89
N ASP A 74 49.01 -21.25 -42.95
CA ASP A 74 48.55 -22.63 -43.08
C ASP A 74 47.56 -22.96 -41.97
N ILE A 75 46.30 -23.15 -42.34
CA ILE A 75 45.23 -23.57 -41.44
C ILE A 75 45.47 -25.05 -41.16
N GLY A 76 46.18 -25.33 -40.06
CA GLY A 76 46.27 -26.67 -39.50
C GLY A 76 44.85 -27.21 -39.29
N TYR A 77 44.55 -28.35 -39.92
CA TYR A 77 43.28 -29.04 -39.73
C TYR A 77 43.13 -29.43 -38.25
N VAL A 78 42.32 -28.67 -37.52
CA VAL A 78 41.87 -29.08 -36.17
C VAL A 78 41.05 -30.35 -36.36
N THR A 79 41.50 -31.44 -35.76
CA THR A 79 40.83 -32.73 -35.87
C THR A 79 39.46 -32.65 -35.21
N HIS A 80 38.44 -33.25 -35.82
CA HIS A 80 37.06 -33.29 -35.31
C HIS A 80 36.99 -33.77 -33.85
N ALA A 81 37.92 -34.64 -33.44
CA ALA A 81 38.07 -35.15 -32.08
C ALA A 81 38.40 -34.05 -31.05
N ALA A 82 39.21 -33.06 -31.42
CA ALA A 82 39.53 -31.94 -30.51
C ALA A 82 38.33 -31.02 -30.29
N PHE A 83 37.43 -30.90 -31.28
CA PHE A 83 36.21 -30.11 -31.15
C PHE A 83 35.18 -30.82 -30.24
N GLU A 84 35.04 -32.13 -30.37
CA GLU A 84 34.13 -32.94 -29.55
C GLU A 84 34.54 -32.96 -28.07
N GLU A 85 35.85 -32.93 -27.78
CA GLU A 85 36.36 -32.86 -26.40
C GLU A 85 36.13 -31.48 -25.76
N LEU A 86 36.17 -30.40 -26.56
CA LEU A 86 35.85 -29.05 -26.10
C LEU A 86 34.36 -28.88 -25.79
N ASP A 87 33.48 -29.46 -26.60
CA ASP A 87 32.04 -29.37 -26.35
C ASP A 87 31.61 -30.18 -25.12
N LYS A 88 32.23 -31.35 -24.87
CA LYS A 88 32.05 -32.12 -23.63
C LYS A 88 32.46 -31.33 -22.37
N LYS A 89 33.44 -30.43 -22.47
CA LYS A 89 33.87 -29.56 -21.34
C LYS A 89 32.97 -28.33 -21.13
N LYS A 90 32.23 -27.87 -22.15
CA LYS A 90 31.34 -26.70 -22.05
C LYS A 90 30.02 -27.00 -21.35
N GLU A 91 29.45 -28.19 -21.54
CA GLU A 91 28.18 -28.58 -20.93
C GLU A 91 28.14 -28.47 -19.38
N PRO A 92 29.10 -28.99 -18.60
CA PRO A 92 29.05 -28.89 -17.14
C PRO A 92 29.18 -27.44 -16.64
N LEU A 93 29.92 -26.58 -17.37
CA LEU A 93 30.08 -25.18 -17.03
C LEU A 93 28.76 -24.41 -17.20
N MET A 94 28.05 -24.66 -18.31
CA MET A 94 26.71 -24.14 -18.56
C MET A 94 25.70 -24.61 -17.50
N GLN A 95 25.82 -25.87 -17.08
CA GLN A 95 24.92 -26.44 -16.07
C GLN A 95 25.13 -25.84 -14.68
N GLU A 96 26.38 -25.60 -14.26
CA GLU A 96 26.66 -24.96 -12.97
C GLU A 96 26.25 -23.49 -12.96
N GLY A 97 26.46 -22.76 -14.06
CA GLY A 97 25.95 -21.40 -14.21
C GLY A 97 24.42 -21.33 -14.07
N ALA A 98 23.70 -22.26 -14.68
CA ALA A 98 22.25 -22.36 -14.54
C ALA A 98 21.80 -22.68 -13.11
N ARG A 99 22.56 -23.50 -12.37
CA ARG A 99 22.29 -23.78 -10.95
C ARG A 99 22.52 -22.54 -10.10
N GLN A 100 23.59 -21.79 -10.36
CA GLN A 100 23.91 -20.58 -9.62
C GLN A 100 22.82 -19.51 -9.82
N MET A 101 22.40 -19.26 -11.06
CA MET A 101 21.30 -18.33 -11.34
C MET A 101 19.99 -18.69 -10.63
N ARG A 102 19.69 -19.98 -10.46
CA ARG A 102 18.51 -20.43 -9.69
C ARG A 102 18.66 -20.15 -8.20
N ARG A 103 19.85 -20.34 -7.63
CA ARG A 103 20.14 -20.02 -6.23
C ARG A 103 20.00 -18.51 -5.99
N ASP A 104 20.61 -17.70 -6.85
CA ASP A 104 20.57 -16.24 -6.74
C ASP A 104 19.14 -15.70 -6.85
N LYS A 105 18.35 -16.24 -7.79
CA LYS A 105 16.92 -15.91 -7.92
C LYS A 105 16.14 -16.27 -6.65
N ALA A 106 16.36 -17.45 -6.07
CA ALA A 106 15.68 -17.87 -4.85
C ALA A 106 16.06 -17.00 -3.64
N VAL A 107 17.31 -16.52 -3.57
CA VAL A 107 17.75 -15.56 -2.56
C VAL A 107 17.04 -14.21 -2.77
N GLN A 108 17.01 -13.71 -4.01
CA GLN A 108 16.35 -12.45 -4.34
C GLN A 108 14.85 -12.45 -3.98
N GLU A 109 14.13 -13.53 -4.29
CA GLU A 109 12.72 -13.69 -3.92
C GLU A 109 12.50 -13.63 -2.40
N LYS A 110 13.44 -14.18 -1.60
CA LYS A 110 13.39 -14.09 -0.14
C LYS A 110 13.65 -12.68 0.37
N ILE A 111 14.57 -11.94 -0.26
CA ILE A 111 14.88 -10.54 0.07
C ILE A 111 13.65 -9.65 -0.14
N GLU A 112 13.01 -9.76 -1.31
CA GLU A 112 11.80 -8.98 -1.64
C GLU A 112 10.63 -9.31 -0.71
N LYS A 113 10.46 -10.60 -0.38
CA LYS A 113 9.46 -11.04 0.57
C LYS A 113 9.72 -10.50 1.97
N LEU A 114 10.98 -10.49 2.42
CA LEU A 114 11.37 -9.93 3.72
C LEU A 114 11.07 -8.44 3.80
N GLU A 115 11.44 -7.68 2.76
CA GLU A 115 11.14 -6.25 2.65
C GLU A 115 9.63 -6.00 2.74
N THR A 116 8.83 -6.76 1.99
CA THR A 116 7.37 -6.64 1.97
C THR A 116 6.75 -6.93 3.34
N LEU A 117 7.22 -7.97 4.04
CA LEU A 117 6.73 -8.33 5.37
C LEU A 117 7.08 -7.26 6.40
N LYS A 118 8.31 -6.73 6.40
CA LYS A 118 8.71 -5.64 7.31
C LYS A 118 7.90 -4.36 7.10
N LYS A 119 7.67 -3.95 5.84
CA LYS A 119 6.78 -2.80 5.55
C LYS A 119 5.36 -3.03 6.06
N ARG A 120 4.82 -4.24 5.86
CA ARG A 120 3.47 -4.60 6.30
C ARG A 120 3.36 -4.65 7.83
N GLU A 121 4.39 -5.13 8.53
CA GLU A 121 4.47 -5.08 9.99
C GLU A 121 4.42 -3.63 10.49
N LYS A 122 5.30 -2.76 9.98
CA LYS A 122 5.30 -1.32 10.32
C LYS A 122 3.95 -0.66 10.05
N LEU A 123 3.26 -1.05 8.96
CA LEU A 123 1.90 -0.58 8.68
C LEU A 123 0.93 -0.90 9.81
N PHE A 124 0.90 -2.14 10.29
CA PHE A 124 0.00 -2.53 11.38
C PHE A 124 0.37 -1.90 12.73
N LEU A 125 1.67 -1.76 13.03
CA LEU A 125 2.16 -1.11 14.24
C LEU A 125 1.75 0.36 14.32
N TRP A 126 1.94 1.11 13.24
CA TRP A 126 1.52 2.50 13.22
C TRP A 126 0.00 2.64 13.19
N HIS A 127 -0.70 1.74 12.49
CA HIS A 127 -2.16 1.75 12.52
C HIS A 127 -2.71 1.51 13.93
N SER A 128 -2.22 0.50 14.64
CA SER A 128 -2.62 0.20 16.02
C SER A 128 -2.26 1.37 16.96
N PHE A 129 -1.08 1.96 16.81
CA PHE A 129 -0.68 3.14 17.58
C PHE A 129 -1.70 4.29 17.43
N PHE A 130 -2.00 4.71 16.20
CA PHE A 130 -2.94 5.81 15.97
C PHE A 130 -4.36 5.47 16.43
N LEU A 131 -4.84 4.24 16.23
CA LEU A 131 -6.14 3.82 16.76
C LEU A 131 -6.21 3.91 18.29
N SER A 132 -5.11 3.59 18.99
CA SER A 132 -5.03 3.76 20.44
C SER A 132 -5.12 5.23 20.85
N GLU A 133 -4.50 6.14 20.09
CA GLU A 133 -4.58 7.59 20.34
C GLU A 133 -5.98 8.12 20.11
N TYR A 134 -6.65 7.73 19.02
CA TYR A 134 -8.06 8.05 18.78
C TYR A 134 -8.96 7.59 19.93
N TYR A 135 -8.71 6.38 20.46
CA TYR A 135 -9.48 5.84 21.59
C TYR A 135 -9.26 6.64 22.88
N LYS A 136 -8.02 7.04 23.17
CA LYS A 136 -7.67 7.87 24.34
C LYS A 136 -8.30 9.25 24.26
N THR A 137 -8.25 9.90 23.10
CA THR A 137 -8.81 11.26 22.90
C THR A 137 -10.30 11.27 22.60
N LYS A 138 -10.97 10.10 22.62
CA LYS A 138 -12.40 9.95 22.30
C LYS A 138 -12.77 10.61 20.97
N THR A 139 -11.90 10.46 19.98
CA THR A 139 -12.05 11.00 18.62
C THR A 139 -12.31 9.83 17.67
N ILE A 140 -13.33 9.93 16.81
CA ILE A 140 -13.68 8.88 15.84
C ILE A 140 -13.10 9.25 14.47
N PRO A 141 -12.19 8.43 13.90
CA PRO A 141 -11.64 8.67 12.58
C PRO A 141 -12.75 8.74 11.52
N ARG A 142 -12.61 9.59 10.50
CA ARG A 142 -13.65 9.76 9.45
C ARG A 142 -14.14 8.43 8.85
N GLY A 143 -13.24 7.49 8.59
CA GLY A 143 -13.58 6.17 8.03
C GLY A 143 -14.31 5.22 8.98
N PHE A 144 -14.34 5.51 10.28
CA PHE A 144 -15.03 4.72 11.30
C PHE A 144 -16.37 5.31 11.72
N ARG A 145 -16.70 6.53 11.25
CA ARG A 145 -17.98 7.16 11.57
C ARG A 145 -19.09 6.38 10.86
N VAL A 146 -19.84 5.58 11.61
CA VAL A 146 -20.97 4.82 11.07
C VAL A 146 -21.98 5.82 10.49
N LEU A 147 -22.18 5.76 9.18
CA LEU A 147 -23.12 6.61 8.46
C LEU A 147 -24.53 6.38 9.00
N GLN A 148 -25.19 7.45 9.40
CA GLN A 148 -26.62 7.46 9.76
C GLN A 148 -27.50 7.49 8.49
N SER A 149 -27.08 6.82 7.41
CA SER A 149 -27.85 6.79 6.17
C SER A 149 -29.17 6.06 6.41
N GLY A 150 -30.30 6.68 6.10
CA GLY A 150 -31.64 6.07 6.20
C GLY A 150 -32.45 6.44 7.45
N VAL A 151 -31.92 7.25 8.36
CA VAL A 151 -32.61 7.73 9.58
C VAL A 151 -32.81 9.25 9.57
N GLU A 152 -32.76 9.86 8.38
CA GLU A 152 -32.92 11.30 8.15
C GLU A 152 -34.20 11.86 8.77
N HIS A 153 -35.32 11.13 8.65
CA HIS A 153 -36.61 11.52 9.23
C HIS A 153 -36.60 11.58 10.77
N LEU A 154 -35.72 10.83 11.44
CA LEU A 154 -35.56 10.84 12.90
C LEU A 154 -34.67 12.01 13.37
N GLN A 155 -33.94 12.66 12.47
CA GLN A 155 -33.08 13.80 12.82
C GLN A 155 -33.88 15.05 13.22
N ALA A 156 -35.16 15.13 12.82
CA ALA A 156 -36.07 16.21 13.18
C ALA A 156 -36.44 16.21 14.68
N LEU A 157 -36.30 15.07 15.36
CA LEU A 157 -36.58 14.92 16.79
C LEU A 157 -35.26 14.97 17.57
N PRO A 158 -35.00 16.07 18.32
CA PRO A 158 -33.70 16.30 18.94
C PRO A 158 -33.33 15.24 19.99
N GLU A 159 -34.29 14.69 20.73
CA GLU A 159 -34.02 13.63 21.71
C GLU A 159 -33.58 12.32 21.04
N ILE A 160 -34.28 11.91 19.99
CA ILE A 160 -33.97 10.67 19.24
C ILE A 160 -32.63 10.81 18.54
N ASN A 161 -32.36 11.96 17.92
CA ASN A 161 -31.07 12.24 17.28
C ASN A 161 -29.91 12.12 18.27
N LYS A 162 -30.06 12.68 19.48
CA LYS A 162 -29.06 12.57 20.55
C LYS A 162 -28.80 11.11 20.94
N GLN A 163 -29.84 10.31 21.12
CA GLN A 163 -29.71 8.89 21.45
C GLN A 163 -29.06 8.10 20.31
N LEU A 164 -29.44 8.37 19.07
CA LEU A 164 -28.90 7.73 17.88
C LEU A 164 -27.42 8.04 17.67
N CYS A 165 -27.03 9.29 17.89
CA CYS A 165 -25.62 9.70 17.93
C CYS A 165 -24.84 8.95 19.01
N ALA A 166 -25.41 8.78 20.21
CA ALA A 166 -24.75 8.02 21.28
C ALA A 166 -24.55 6.54 20.90
N VAL A 167 -25.57 5.89 20.33
CA VAL A 167 -25.49 4.49 19.88
C VAL A 167 -24.47 4.32 18.75
N THR A 168 -24.54 5.17 17.71
CA THR A 168 -23.62 5.10 16.56
C THR A 168 -22.17 5.38 16.95
N ASN A 169 -21.94 6.30 17.90
CA ASN A 169 -20.61 6.55 18.46
C ASN A 169 -20.08 5.33 19.21
N LYS A 170 -20.90 4.70 20.06
CA LYS A 170 -20.53 3.47 20.76
C LYS A 170 -20.12 2.39 19.76
N CYS A 171 -20.93 2.13 18.74
CA CYS A 171 -20.61 1.16 17.70
C CYS A 171 -19.31 1.50 16.95
N SER A 172 -19.06 2.78 16.67
CA SER A 172 -17.83 3.23 16.01
C SER A 172 -16.59 2.98 16.87
N PHE A 173 -16.68 3.21 18.18
CA PHE A 173 -15.61 2.89 19.13
C PHE A 173 -15.38 1.38 19.26
N ASP A 174 -16.45 0.60 19.34
CA ASP A 174 -16.37 -0.87 19.41
C ASP A 174 -15.69 -1.43 18.15
N LEU A 175 -16.05 -0.93 16.96
CA LEU A 175 -15.39 -1.30 15.70
C LEU A 175 -13.90 -0.91 15.68
N MET A 176 -13.56 0.25 16.23
CA MET A 176 -12.18 0.72 16.34
C MET A 176 -11.34 -0.19 17.25
N LEU A 177 -11.88 -0.63 18.39
CA LEU A 177 -11.22 -1.57 19.29
C LEU A 177 -11.01 -2.94 18.64
N LEU A 178 -12.03 -3.49 17.97
CA LEU A 178 -11.89 -4.75 17.23
C LEU A 178 -10.81 -4.66 16.14
N THR A 179 -10.71 -3.52 15.46
CA THR A 179 -9.68 -3.30 14.44
C THR A 179 -8.29 -3.16 15.06
N LEU A 180 -8.19 -2.47 16.20
CA LEU A 180 -6.96 -2.34 16.97
C LEU A 180 -6.43 -3.71 17.41
N GLU A 181 -7.28 -4.54 18.01
CA GLU A 181 -6.91 -5.90 18.45
C GLU A 181 -6.43 -6.76 17.28
N ARG A 182 -7.15 -6.71 16.15
CA ARG A 182 -6.74 -7.44 14.94
C ARG A 182 -5.40 -6.96 14.40
N ALA A 183 -5.16 -5.65 14.38
CA ALA A 183 -3.90 -5.08 13.90
C ALA A 183 -2.72 -5.52 14.76
N ILE A 184 -2.88 -5.57 16.09
CA ILE A 184 -1.85 -6.06 17.01
C ILE A 184 -1.52 -7.54 16.72
N LYS A 185 -2.54 -8.40 16.64
CA LYS A 185 -2.36 -9.84 16.33
C LYS A 185 -1.68 -10.08 14.99
N GLU A 186 -2.03 -9.30 13.96
CA GLU A 186 -1.37 -9.41 12.65
C GLU A 186 0.09 -8.92 12.70
N ALA A 187 0.40 -7.88 13.46
CA ALA A 187 1.77 -7.42 13.65
C ALA A 187 2.64 -8.51 14.32
N GLU A 188 2.16 -9.13 15.40
CA GLU A 188 2.86 -10.24 16.09
C GLU A 188 3.10 -11.44 15.17
N LYS A 189 2.08 -11.80 14.38
CA LYS A 189 2.21 -12.86 13.38
C LYS A 189 3.26 -12.51 12.33
N LEU A 190 3.30 -11.28 11.83
CA LEU A 190 4.30 -10.85 10.85
C LEU A 190 5.70 -10.83 11.47
N ALA A 191 5.86 -10.39 12.71
CA ALA A 191 7.14 -10.43 13.43
C ALA A 191 7.74 -11.85 13.47
N SER A 192 6.92 -12.86 13.79
CA SER A 192 7.36 -14.27 13.78
C SER A 192 7.77 -14.76 12.38
N LEU A 193 7.03 -14.38 11.33
CA LEU A 193 7.36 -14.72 9.94
C LEU A 193 8.64 -14.03 9.46
N ILE A 194 8.87 -12.78 9.89
CA ILE A 194 10.09 -12.03 9.60
C ILE A 194 11.30 -12.75 10.21
N ALA A 195 11.22 -13.12 11.49
CA ALA A 195 12.30 -13.84 12.18
C ALA A 195 12.67 -15.17 11.47
N LEU A 196 11.67 -15.98 11.11
CA LEU A 196 11.89 -17.23 10.37
C LEU A 196 12.54 -17.02 8.99
N LEU A 197 12.17 -15.94 8.29
CA LEU A 197 12.69 -15.63 6.97
C LEU A 197 14.12 -15.08 7.04
N GLU A 198 14.43 -14.29 8.07
CA GLU A 198 15.79 -13.82 8.37
C GLU A 198 16.73 -14.99 8.68
N GLU A 199 16.32 -15.91 9.55
CA GLU A 199 17.10 -17.13 9.87
C GLU A 199 17.33 -17.98 8.60
N ALA A 200 16.31 -18.11 7.74
CA ALA A 200 16.44 -18.83 6.48
C ALA A 200 17.38 -18.13 5.49
N LEU A 201 17.48 -16.80 5.53
CA LEU A 201 18.37 -16.02 4.67
C LEU A 201 19.82 -16.11 5.15
N GLU A 202 20.04 -16.08 6.47
CA GLU A 202 21.36 -16.27 7.09
C GLU A 202 22.00 -17.62 6.75
N LYS A 203 21.18 -18.68 6.59
CA LYS A 203 21.65 -20.01 6.17
C LYS A 203 22.04 -20.09 4.69
N LEU A 204 21.58 -19.17 3.86
CA LEU A 204 21.76 -19.20 2.40
C LEU A 204 22.89 -18.31 1.90
N VAL A 205 23.27 -17.31 2.67
CA VAL A 205 24.17 -16.22 2.25
C VAL A 205 25.29 -16.08 3.27
N SER A 206 26.47 -15.63 2.84
CA SER A 206 27.56 -15.32 3.77
C SER A 206 27.12 -14.26 4.80
N PRO A 207 27.64 -14.29 6.03
CA PRO A 207 27.22 -13.37 7.09
C PRO A 207 27.42 -11.89 6.72
N ASP A 208 28.50 -11.53 6.04
CA ASP A 208 28.77 -10.16 5.61
C ASP A 208 27.74 -9.65 4.59
N HIS A 209 27.39 -10.49 3.62
CA HIS A 209 26.39 -10.16 2.60
C HIS A 209 24.99 -10.15 3.21
N CYS A 210 24.67 -11.06 4.14
CA CYS A 210 23.42 -11.01 4.89
C CYS A 210 23.28 -9.69 5.68
N ALA A 211 24.32 -9.25 6.37
CA ALA A 211 24.34 -7.99 7.10
C ALA A 211 24.16 -6.77 6.17
N GLN A 212 24.72 -6.81 4.96
CA GLN A 212 24.51 -5.77 3.95
C GLN A 212 23.07 -5.74 3.44
N ILE A 213 22.48 -6.91 3.15
CA ILE A 213 21.07 -7.03 2.74
C ILE A 213 20.14 -6.47 3.82
N LYS A 214 20.34 -6.85 5.09
CA LYS A 214 19.52 -6.37 6.20
C LYS A 214 19.56 -4.84 6.34
N ARG A 215 20.76 -4.25 6.29
CA ARG A 215 20.93 -2.78 6.29
C ARG A 215 20.19 -2.09 5.14
N ASN A 216 20.27 -2.65 3.93
CA ASN A 216 19.58 -2.10 2.76
C ASN A 216 18.06 -2.17 2.92
N ILE A 217 17.52 -3.28 3.43
CA ILE A 217 16.09 -3.41 3.70
C ILE A 217 15.65 -2.42 4.78
N GLU A 218 16.41 -2.30 5.88
CA GLU A 218 16.11 -1.37 6.97
C GLU A 218 16.06 0.08 6.51
N ALA A 219 16.98 0.52 5.65
CA ALA A 219 16.95 1.86 5.07
C ALA A 219 15.67 2.13 4.27
N LYS A 220 15.22 1.16 3.46
CA LYS A 220 13.96 1.26 2.70
C LYS A 220 12.73 1.23 3.61
N VAL A 221 12.75 0.39 4.65
CA VAL A 221 11.66 0.29 5.63
C VAL A 221 11.54 1.58 6.45
N SER A 222 12.66 2.18 6.87
CA SER A 222 12.67 3.47 7.56
C SER A 222 12.06 4.57 6.70
N THR A 223 12.44 4.65 5.43
CA THR A 223 11.85 5.63 4.50
C THR A 223 10.35 5.43 4.32
N PHE A 224 9.89 4.17 4.26
CA PHE A 224 8.46 3.85 4.22
C PHE A 224 7.75 4.25 5.52
N GLU A 225 8.37 4.01 6.66
CA GLU A 225 7.87 4.33 8.00
C GLU A 225 7.66 5.84 8.20
N ASP A 226 8.60 6.67 7.76
CA ASP A 226 8.49 8.12 7.83
C ASP A 226 7.29 8.64 7.01
N ASN A 227 7.18 8.18 5.75
CA ASN A 227 6.09 8.54 4.86
C ASN A 227 4.71 8.11 5.40
N LEU A 228 4.65 6.90 5.96
CA LEU A 228 3.45 6.37 6.58
C LEU A 228 3.05 7.21 7.80
N THR A 229 4.01 7.49 8.68
CA THR A 229 3.80 8.25 9.91
C THR A 229 3.30 9.65 9.62
N ASP A 230 3.91 10.34 8.65
CA ASP A 230 3.47 11.68 8.23
C ASP A 230 2.04 11.68 7.67
N THR A 231 1.69 10.65 6.89
CA THR A 231 0.33 10.48 6.37
C THR A 231 -0.68 10.28 7.49
N LEU A 232 -0.35 9.45 8.48
CA LEU A 232 -1.24 9.17 9.61
C LEU A 232 -1.35 10.38 10.55
N LYS A 233 -0.25 11.10 10.82
CA LYS A 233 -0.26 12.37 11.56
C LYS A 233 -1.18 13.40 10.92
N LYS A 234 -1.08 13.59 9.60
CA LYS A 234 -1.96 14.52 8.86
C LYS A 234 -3.43 14.12 8.94
N LYS A 235 -3.74 12.81 8.87
CA LYS A 235 -5.12 12.30 9.06
C LYS A 235 -5.62 12.57 10.48
N TYR A 236 -4.80 12.26 11.48
CA TYR A 236 -5.11 12.51 12.89
C TYR A 236 -5.37 13.98 13.18
N GLN A 237 -4.49 14.88 12.75
CA GLN A 237 -4.66 16.32 12.94
C GLN A 237 -5.93 16.85 12.27
N ARG A 238 -6.26 16.36 11.07
CA ARG A 238 -7.50 16.71 10.38
C ARG A 238 -8.72 16.27 11.18
N ASP A 239 -8.73 15.05 11.68
CA ASP A 239 -9.83 14.51 12.45
C ASP A 239 -9.99 15.26 13.79
N VAL A 240 -8.88 15.59 14.48
CA VAL A 240 -8.90 16.45 15.66
C VAL A 240 -9.45 17.85 15.33
N GLY A 241 -9.05 18.43 14.20
CA GLY A 241 -9.56 19.72 13.71
C GLY A 241 -11.08 19.71 13.52
N ASP A 242 -11.66 18.61 13.00
CA ASP A 242 -13.12 18.47 12.88
C ASP A 242 -13.81 18.55 14.24
N TYR A 243 -13.24 17.92 15.26
CA TYR A 243 -13.80 17.93 16.62
C TYR A 243 -13.67 19.31 17.28
N LEU A 244 -12.53 19.99 17.09
CA LEU A 244 -12.34 21.35 17.60
C LEU A 244 -13.31 22.35 16.94
N ALA A 245 -13.59 22.16 15.65
CA ALA A 245 -14.52 23.00 14.89
C ALA A 245 -16.00 22.59 15.03
N ASN A 246 -16.32 21.55 15.82
CA ASN A 246 -17.66 20.96 15.92
C ASN A 246 -18.27 20.53 14.57
N LYS A 247 -17.43 20.05 13.64
CA LYS A 247 -17.80 19.60 12.27
C LYS A 247 -17.93 18.07 12.11
N VAL A 248 -17.96 17.33 13.22
CA VAL A 248 -17.95 15.85 13.19
C VAL A 248 -19.22 15.27 12.57
N TYR A 249 -20.37 15.86 12.89
CA TYR A 249 -21.69 15.46 12.40
C TYR A 249 -22.39 16.56 11.61
N SER A 250 -21.64 17.53 11.09
CA SER A 250 -22.19 18.49 10.13
C SER A 250 -22.33 17.80 8.78
N TRP A 251 -23.22 16.81 8.70
CA TRP A 251 -23.67 16.13 7.48
C TRP A 251 -24.54 17.03 6.59
N LYS A 252 -24.58 18.34 6.87
CA LYS A 252 -25.44 19.28 6.15
C LYS A 252 -24.92 19.41 4.72
N HIS A 253 -25.50 18.59 3.83
CA HIS A 253 -25.76 18.91 2.43
C HIS A 253 -24.63 19.62 1.66
N GLU A 254 -23.40 19.12 1.72
CA GLU A 254 -22.50 19.31 0.57
C GLU A 254 -22.75 18.15 -0.38
N GLU A 255 -23.68 18.39 -1.32
CA GLU A 255 -24.11 17.51 -2.39
C GLU A 255 -22.96 17.13 -3.33
N GLU A 256 -21.89 16.46 -2.89
CA GLU A 256 -20.84 16.04 -3.84
C GLU A 256 -19.87 14.94 -3.41
N PHE A 257 -20.13 14.18 -2.34
CA PHE A 257 -19.28 13.04 -2.02
C PHE A 257 -19.70 11.78 -2.79
N ARG A 258 -19.24 11.68 -4.05
CA ARG A 258 -18.97 10.36 -4.66
C ARG A 258 -17.85 9.71 -3.84
N CYS A 259 -18.24 8.92 -2.84
CA CYS A 259 -17.35 7.94 -2.22
C CYS A 259 -17.00 6.87 -3.26
N VAL A 260 -16.04 7.16 -4.14
CA VAL A 260 -15.27 6.12 -4.82
C VAL A 260 -14.24 5.66 -3.81
N PHE A 261 -14.57 4.61 -3.05
CA PHE A 261 -13.58 3.83 -2.32
C PHE A 261 -12.98 2.81 -3.29
N PRO A 262 -11.73 2.95 -3.79
CA PRO A 262 -10.98 1.79 -4.21
C PRO A 262 -10.30 1.22 -2.96
N LEU A 263 -11.02 0.39 -2.21
CA LEU A 263 -10.38 -0.64 -1.39
C LEU A 263 -9.99 -1.79 -2.34
N SER A 264 -9.12 -1.49 -3.30
CA SER A 264 -8.38 -2.52 -4.02
C SER A 264 -7.03 -2.64 -3.34
N THR A 265 -6.80 -3.78 -2.69
CA THR A 265 -5.50 -4.18 -2.18
C THR A 265 -4.46 -4.47 -3.29
N SER A 266 -4.78 -4.18 -4.56
CA SER A 266 -3.88 -4.36 -5.71
C SER A 266 -3.03 -3.15 -6.09
N ASP A 267 -3.31 -1.94 -5.59
CA ASP A 267 -2.75 -0.71 -6.19
C ASP A 267 -1.71 0.00 -5.30
N PHE A 268 -1.06 -0.73 -4.39
CA PHE A 268 0.09 -0.21 -3.64
C PHE A 268 1.41 -0.26 -4.44
N ASP A 269 1.33 -0.25 -5.77
CA ASP A 269 2.48 0.04 -6.62
C ASP A 269 2.67 1.57 -6.66
N CYS A 270 3.60 2.02 -5.84
CA CYS A 270 4.13 3.37 -5.85
C CYS A 270 4.73 3.66 -7.23
N ALA A 271 3.95 4.29 -8.09
CA ALA A 271 4.47 4.93 -9.30
C ALA A 271 5.26 6.19 -8.89
N THR A 272 6.50 6.01 -8.45
CA THR A 272 7.56 6.99 -8.65
C THR A 272 7.80 7.10 -10.16
N LYS A 273 7.05 7.98 -10.83
CA LYS A 273 7.50 8.54 -12.10
C LYS A 273 8.32 9.78 -11.78
N ASP A 274 9.58 9.71 -12.14
CA ASP A 274 10.57 10.78 -12.12
C ASP A 274 9.96 12.09 -12.64
N ARG A 275 9.91 13.08 -11.75
CA ARG A 275 9.71 14.47 -12.13
C ARG A 275 11.09 15.09 -12.26
N THR A 276 11.72 14.84 -13.40
CA THR A 276 12.91 15.58 -13.85
C THR A 276 12.52 17.04 -13.99
N ILE A 277 12.97 17.87 -13.07
CA ILE A 277 12.80 19.33 -13.11
C ILE A 277 13.74 19.84 -14.21
N SER A 278 13.21 20.05 -15.40
CA SER A 278 13.85 20.82 -16.46
C SER A 278 13.53 22.30 -16.23
N SER A 279 14.55 23.07 -15.89
CA SER A 279 14.53 24.53 -15.77
C SER A 279 14.47 25.16 -17.17
N GLY A 280 13.30 25.66 -17.56
CA GLY A 280 13.09 26.49 -18.75
C GLY A 280 12.55 27.89 -18.39
N PRO A 281 12.83 28.93 -19.19
CA PRO A 281 12.66 30.32 -18.81
C PRO A 281 11.20 30.79 -18.87
N VAL A 282 10.90 31.76 -17.99
CA VAL A 282 9.60 32.40 -17.75
C VAL A 282 9.15 33.23 -18.96
N PRO A 283 7.95 33.01 -19.53
CA PRO A 283 7.32 33.97 -20.42
C PRO A 283 6.37 34.92 -19.65
N THR A 284 6.49 36.19 -19.98
CA THR A 284 5.72 37.33 -19.48
C THR A 284 4.25 37.31 -19.89
N SER A 285 3.38 37.53 -18.90
CA SER A 285 2.15 38.33 -18.93
C SER A 285 1.49 38.58 -20.30
N THR A 286 0.42 37.84 -20.60
CA THR A 286 -0.64 38.31 -21.51
C THR A 286 -2.00 37.83 -20.99
N SER A 287 -2.90 38.78 -20.79
CA SER A 287 -4.22 38.64 -20.16
C SER A 287 -5.20 37.82 -21.02
N PRO A 288 -5.93 36.81 -20.50
CA PRO A 288 -6.89 36.07 -21.30
C PRO A 288 -8.27 36.72 -21.32
N ARG A 289 -8.75 36.98 -22.55
CA ARG A 289 -10.10 37.39 -22.93
C ARG A 289 -11.09 36.24 -22.66
N MET A 290 -12.20 36.54 -21.96
CA MET A 290 -13.26 35.59 -21.64
C MET A 290 -14.05 35.12 -22.89
N PRO A 291 -14.39 33.83 -23.01
CA PRO A 291 -15.30 33.35 -24.05
C PRO A 291 -16.77 33.47 -23.66
N GLU A 292 -17.56 33.85 -24.66
CA GLU A 292 -19.00 34.11 -24.67
C GLU A 292 -19.83 32.81 -24.52
N VAL A 293 -20.79 32.81 -23.60
CA VAL A 293 -21.67 31.68 -23.27
C VAL A 293 -22.82 31.58 -24.27
N LYS A 294 -22.94 30.45 -24.99
CA LYS A 294 -24.11 30.13 -25.83
C LYS A 294 -25.13 29.28 -25.06
N PRO A 295 -26.46 29.53 -25.20
CA PRO A 295 -27.49 28.81 -24.47
C PRO A 295 -27.76 27.40 -25.03
N HIS A 296 -27.86 26.41 -24.14
CA HIS A 296 -28.16 25.01 -24.42
C HIS A 296 -29.65 24.79 -24.75
N LYS A 297 -29.93 24.18 -25.91
CA LYS A 297 -31.27 23.72 -26.34
C LYS A 297 -31.70 22.48 -25.55
N LYS A 298 -32.89 22.54 -24.92
CA LYS A 298 -33.57 21.40 -24.27
C LYS A 298 -34.11 20.42 -25.32
N THR A 299 -33.67 19.16 -25.28
CA THR A 299 -34.27 18.06 -26.06
C THR A 299 -35.31 17.32 -25.22
N ARG A 300 -36.54 17.31 -25.74
CA ARG A 300 -37.75 16.73 -25.16
C ARG A 300 -37.79 15.23 -25.48
N ARG A 301 -37.58 14.35 -24.48
CA ARG A 301 -37.74 12.89 -24.67
C ARG A 301 -39.20 12.48 -24.53
N GLY A 302 -39.67 11.76 -25.53
CA GLY A 302 -41.06 11.35 -25.72
C GLY A 302 -41.49 10.16 -24.85
N ARG A 303 -42.79 10.20 -24.51
CA ARG A 303 -43.62 9.13 -23.96
C ARG A 303 -43.72 7.96 -24.96
N ARG A 304 -43.36 6.74 -24.53
CA ARG A 304 -43.94 5.45 -24.95
C ARG A 304 -44.53 4.85 -23.67
N GLY A 305 -45.75 4.36 -23.57
CA GLY A 305 -46.65 3.73 -24.52
C GLY A 305 -47.14 2.45 -23.82
N GLN A 306 -48.26 2.52 -23.12
CA GLN A 306 -48.90 1.37 -22.45
C GLN A 306 -49.47 0.41 -23.50
N LYS A 307 -49.18 -0.88 -23.38
CA LYS A 307 -49.90 -1.94 -24.09
C LYS A 307 -50.66 -2.78 -23.06
N LYS A 308 -51.98 -2.77 -23.22
CA LYS A 308 -52.94 -3.67 -22.57
C LYS A 308 -52.81 -5.05 -23.21
N HIS A 309 -52.85 -6.11 -22.42
CA HIS A 309 -53.25 -7.43 -22.87
C HIS A 309 -54.47 -7.85 -22.07
N ALA A 310 -55.54 -8.16 -22.81
CA ALA A 310 -56.70 -8.90 -22.35
C ALA A 310 -56.51 -10.35 -22.81
N ASN A 311 -56.77 -11.29 -21.89
CA ASN A 311 -57.55 -12.51 -22.10
C ASN A 311 -57.86 -13.09 -20.72
#